data_AF-A0A7C2NEX7-F1
#
_entry.id   AF-A0A7C2NEX7-F1
#
_cell.length_a   1.000
_cell.length_b   1.000
_cell.length_c   1.000
_cell.angle_alpha   90.00
_cell.angle_beta   90.00
_cell.angle_gamma   90.00
#
_symmetry.space_group_name_H-M   'P 1'
#
loop_
_entity.id
_entity.type
_entity.pdbx_description
1 polymer ?
#
loop_
_entity_poly.entity_id
_entity_poly.type
_entity_poly.pdbx_seq_one_letter_code
_entity_poly.pdbx_strand_id
1 'polypeptide(L)'
;MKEALNRYMRRNRHLELQDADQLESIFGRAIDFVEGCLGREAFRPVRAINAAVYDAVMVGLARALEAGRELNPDTVRTQYRSLLESEDFIAAYSRSTSDDEQVRARIALATKAFAQP
;
A
#
# COMPACT_ATOMS: atom_id res chain seq x y z
N MET A 1 -6.68 -2.09 15.71
CA MET A 1 -6.52 -2.76 14.39
C MET A 1 -6.74 -4.28 14.46
N LYS A 2 -6.04 -5.00 15.35
CA LYS A 2 -6.06 -6.48 15.45
C LYS A 2 -7.46 -7.10 15.46
N GLU A 3 -8.37 -6.60 16.28
CA GLU A 3 -9.73 -7.16 16.37
C GLU A 3 -10.55 -6.97 15.10
N ALA A 4 -10.40 -5.83 14.43
CA ALA A 4 -11.13 -5.55 13.19
C ALA A 4 -10.66 -6.49 12.07
N LEU A 5 -9.35 -6.70 11.93
CA LEU A 5 -8.78 -7.68 11.00
C LEU A 5 -9.27 -9.09 11.33
N ASN A 6 -9.22 -9.51 12.60
CA ASN A 6 -9.69 -10.83 13.01
C ASN A 6 -11.18 -11.05 12.69
N ARG A 7 -12.04 -10.04 12.94
CA ARG A 7 -13.46 -10.12 12.59
C ARG A 7 -13.67 -10.23 11.09
N TYR A 8 -12.98 -9.41 10.31
CA TYR A 8 -13.07 -9.43 8.86
C TYR A 8 -12.59 -10.77 8.28
N MET A 9 -11.41 -11.24 8.68
CA MET A 9 -10.85 -12.52 8.22
C MET A 9 -11.75 -13.70 8.59
N ARG A 10 -12.36 -13.69 9.78
CA ARG A 10 -13.34 -14.72 10.17
C ARG A 10 -14.58 -14.71 9.28
N ARG A 11 -15.06 -13.51 8.91
CA ARG A 11 -16.26 -13.33 8.08
C ARG A 11 -16.00 -13.64 6.61
N ASN A 12 -14.81 -13.33 6.11
CA ASN A 12 -14.42 -13.53 4.71
C ASN A 12 -13.49 -14.75 4.50
N ARG A 13 -13.45 -15.70 5.44
CA ARG A 13 -12.51 -16.84 5.38
C ARG A 13 -12.66 -17.72 4.13
N HIS A 14 -13.85 -17.68 3.52
CA HIS A 14 -14.22 -18.45 2.34
C HIS A 14 -14.29 -17.57 1.08
N LEU A 15 -13.80 -16.32 1.16
CA LEU A 15 -13.78 -15.35 0.06
C LEU A 15 -15.17 -15.09 -0.56
N GLU A 16 -16.19 -15.02 0.30
CA GLU A 16 -17.58 -14.77 -0.11
C GLU A 16 -17.91 -13.26 -0.17
N LEU A 17 -17.10 -12.39 0.46
CA LEU A 17 -17.30 -10.93 0.46
C LEU A 17 -16.50 -10.22 -0.64
N GLN A 18 -15.35 -10.78 -1.02
CA GLN A 18 -14.55 -10.31 -2.15
C GLN A 18 -14.20 -11.49 -3.01
N ASP A 19 -14.30 -11.29 -4.32
CA ASP A 19 -13.95 -12.28 -5.33
C ASP A 19 -12.46 -12.65 -5.26
N ALA A 20 -12.16 -13.95 -5.26
CA ALA A 20 -10.81 -14.46 -5.11
C ALA A 20 -9.91 -14.07 -6.29
N ASP A 21 -10.42 -14.19 -7.52
CA ASP A 21 -9.68 -13.89 -8.74
C ASP A 21 -9.36 -12.40 -8.83
N GLN A 22 -10.29 -11.54 -8.40
CA GLN A 22 -10.07 -10.11 -8.29
C GLN A 22 -8.96 -9.78 -7.30
N LEU A 23 -8.97 -10.38 -6.09
CA LEU A 23 -7.94 -10.14 -5.09
C LEU A 23 -6.55 -10.57 -5.58
N GLU A 24 -6.47 -11.76 -6.19
CA GLU A 24 -5.22 -12.29 -6.75
C GLU A 24 -4.71 -11.41 -7.89
N SER A 25 -5.58 -11.03 -8.82
CA SER A 25 -5.24 -10.18 -9.97
C SER A 25 -4.72 -8.81 -9.53
N ILE A 26 -5.41 -8.12 -8.62
CA ILE A 26 -4.98 -6.80 -8.13
C ILE A 26 -3.66 -6.90 -7.38
N PHE A 27 -3.52 -7.89 -6.50
CA PHE A 27 -2.32 -8.09 -5.72
C PHE A 27 -1.11 -8.39 -6.62
N GLY A 28 -1.26 -9.32 -7.56
CA GLY A 28 -0.22 -9.68 -8.52
C GLY A 28 0.22 -8.49 -9.37
N ARG A 29 -0.74 -7.78 -9.98
CA ARG A 29 -0.46 -6.57 -10.78
C ARG A 29 0.26 -5.49 -9.98
N ALA A 30 -0.11 -5.28 -8.71
CA ALA A 30 0.56 -4.32 -7.86
C ALA A 30 2.00 -4.75 -7.53
N ILE A 31 2.24 -6.03 -7.24
CA ILE A 31 3.59 -6.56 -6.98
C ILE A 31 4.47 -6.47 -8.23
N ASP A 32 3.98 -6.93 -9.38
CA ASP A 32 4.72 -6.90 -10.65
C ASP A 32 5.09 -5.46 -11.02
N PHE A 33 4.14 -4.53 -10.82
CA PHE A 33 4.38 -3.11 -11.05
C PHE A 33 5.46 -2.58 -10.11
N VAL A 34 5.40 -2.87 -8.80
CA VAL A 34 6.42 -2.42 -7.85
C VAL A 34 7.79 -3.00 -8.19
N GLU A 35 7.87 -4.28 -8.53
CA GLU A 35 9.13 -4.93 -8.91
C GLU A 35 9.74 -4.28 -10.16
N GLY A 36 8.93 -4.08 -11.21
CA GLY A 36 9.39 -3.46 -12.46
C GLY A 36 9.68 -1.96 -12.35
N CYS A 37 8.95 -1.24 -11.49
CA CYS A 37 9.08 0.21 -11.34
C CYS A 37 10.11 0.59 -10.25
N LEU A 38 9.88 0.16 -9.01
CA LEU A 38 10.62 0.61 -7.83
C LEU A 38 11.79 -0.32 -7.48
N GLY A 39 11.73 -1.58 -7.92
CA GLY A 39 12.79 -2.56 -7.74
C GLY A 39 12.95 -3.04 -6.28
N ARG A 40 14.10 -3.64 -5.98
CA ARG A 40 14.36 -4.35 -4.71
C ARG A 40 14.38 -3.46 -3.47
N GLU A 41 14.46 -2.15 -3.65
CA GLU A 41 14.52 -1.16 -2.56
C GLU A 41 13.14 -0.56 -2.22
N ALA A 42 12.09 -0.93 -2.96
CA ALA A 42 10.73 -0.40 -2.84
C ALA A 42 10.10 -0.41 -1.43
N PHE A 43 10.58 -1.27 -0.55
CA PHE A 43 10.07 -1.37 0.82
C PHE A 43 11.18 -1.23 1.87
N ARG A 44 12.34 -0.71 1.45
CA ARG A 44 13.53 -0.52 2.27
C ARG A 44 13.88 0.98 2.33
N PRO A 45 12.99 1.84 2.85
CA PRO A 45 13.31 3.26 3.05
C PRO A 45 14.51 3.44 4.01
N VAL A 46 14.74 2.43 4.85
CA VAL A 46 15.95 2.19 5.63
C VAL A 46 16.51 0.80 5.27
N ARG A 47 17.64 0.40 5.84
CA ARG A 47 18.34 -0.86 5.49
C ARG A 47 17.46 -2.13 5.49
N ALA A 48 16.48 -2.21 6.40
CA ALA A 48 15.56 -3.34 6.52
C ALA A 48 14.20 -3.05 5.86
N ILE A 49 13.46 -4.12 5.52
CA ILE A 49 12.09 -3.98 5.03
C ILE A 49 11.24 -3.31 6.11
N ASN A 50 10.49 -2.28 5.72
CA ASN A 50 9.50 -1.64 6.56
C ASN A 50 8.10 -2.15 6.16
N ALA A 51 7.50 -2.97 7.03
CA ALA A 51 6.18 -3.55 6.79
C ALA A 51 5.06 -2.50 6.73
N ALA A 52 5.17 -1.36 7.43
CA ALA A 52 4.19 -0.29 7.35
C ALA A 52 4.25 0.44 6.00
N VAL A 53 5.45 0.61 5.43
CA VAL A 53 5.60 1.14 4.07
C VAL A 53 5.06 0.16 3.03
N TYR A 54 5.39 -1.12 3.16
CA TYR A 54 4.83 -2.17 2.30
C TYR A 54 3.30 -2.13 2.27
N ASP A 55 2.68 -2.20 3.45
CA ASP A 55 1.22 -2.19 3.61
C ASP A 55 0.59 -0.94 2.98
N ALA A 56 1.10 0.25 3.31
CA ALA A 56 0.56 1.51 2.79
C ALA A 56 0.68 1.62 1.26
N VAL A 57 1.85 1.28 0.71
CA VAL A 57 2.12 1.40 -0.72
C VAL A 57 1.30 0.41 -1.52
N MET A 58 1.22 -0.85 -1.08
CA MET A 58 0.42 -1.88 -1.73
C MET A 58 -1.08 -1.50 -1.74
N VAL A 59 -1.62 -0.99 -0.63
CA VAL A 59 -3.02 -0.53 -0.58
C VAL A 59 -3.23 0.68 -1.50
N GLY A 60 -2.30 1.63 -1.53
CA GLY A 60 -2.41 2.81 -2.39
C GLY A 60 -2.41 2.47 -3.88
N LEU A 61 -1.52 1.57 -4.31
CA LEU A 61 -1.46 1.10 -5.70
C LEU A 61 -2.67 0.24 -6.07
N ALA A 62 -3.08 -0.68 -5.19
CA ALA A 62 -4.29 -1.49 -5.39
C ALA A 62 -5.52 -0.62 -5.62
N ARG A 63 -5.70 0.44 -4.81
CA ARG A 63 -6.82 1.40 -4.99
C ARG A 63 -6.75 2.15 -6.31
N ALA A 64 -5.55 2.54 -6.76
CA ALA A 64 -5.38 3.18 -8.05
C ALA A 64 -5.77 2.24 -9.20
N LEU A 65 -5.35 0.97 -9.11
CA LEU A 65 -5.70 -0.08 -10.08
C LEU A 65 -7.20 -0.39 -10.09
N GLU A 66 -7.84 -0.49 -8.92
CA GLU A 66 -9.29 -0.68 -8.78
C GLU A 66 -10.09 0.50 -9.36
N ALA A 67 -9.57 1.73 -9.22
CA ALA A 67 -10.16 2.91 -9.82
C ALA A 67 -9.93 3.00 -11.35
N GLY A 68 -9.32 1.98 -11.97
CA GLY A 68 -9.04 1.93 -13.41
C GLY A 68 -7.93 2.87 -13.86
N ARG A 69 -7.07 3.34 -12.94
CA ARG A 69 -5.95 4.22 -13.30
C ARG A 69 -4.85 3.40 -13.95
N GLU A 70 -4.30 3.96 -15.02
CA GLU A 70 -3.09 3.44 -15.65
C GLU A 70 -1.88 3.91 -14.84
N LEU A 71 -1.07 2.96 -14.37
CA LEU A 71 0.12 3.27 -13.59
C LEU A 71 1.29 3.55 -14.54
N ASN A 72 1.71 4.82 -14.63
CA ASN A 72 2.92 5.19 -15.34
C ASN A 72 4.15 5.03 -14.41
N PRO A 73 5.20 4.27 -14.81
CA PRO A 73 6.38 4.04 -13.97
C PRO A 73 7.10 5.32 -13.51
N ASP A 74 7.25 6.33 -14.37
CA ASP A 74 7.99 7.54 -14.03
C ASP A 74 7.19 8.44 -13.09
N THR A 75 5.88 8.56 -13.32
CA THR A 75 4.96 9.25 -12.41
C THR A 75 4.95 8.58 -11.04
N VAL A 76 4.78 7.25 -10.99
CA VAL A 76 4.72 6.53 -9.71
C VAL A 76 6.05 6.58 -8.98
N ARG A 77 7.19 6.50 -9.67
CA ARG A 77 8.52 6.67 -9.05
C ARG A 77 8.65 8.03 -8.39
N THR A 78 8.15 9.08 -9.03
CA THR A 78 8.18 10.45 -8.50
C THR A 78 7.27 10.58 -7.28
N GLN A 79 6.01 10.13 -7.40
CA GLN A 79 5.04 10.12 -6.30
C GLN A 79 5.54 9.33 -5.09
N TYR A 80 6.15 8.17 -5.33
CA TYR A 80 6.73 7.32 -4.30
C TYR A 80 7.90 8.02 -3.58
N ARG A 81 8.82 8.67 -4.31
CA ARG A 81 9.91 9.42 -3.69
C ARG A 81 9.39 10.57 -2.84
N SER A 82 8.47 11.37 -3.37
CA SER A 82 7.84 12.46 -2.62
C SER A 82 7.08 11.94 -1.39
N LEU A 83 6.45 10.77 -1.47
CA LEU A 83 5.80 10.13 -0.34
C LEU A 83 6.82 9.72 0.74
N LEU A 84 7.96 9.13 0.35
CA LEU A 84 9.01 8.76 1.31
C LEU A 84 9.70 9.96 1.97
N GLU A 85 9.79 11.09 1.26
CA GLU A 85 10.38 12.33 1.77
C GLU A 85 9.41 13.15 2.63
N SER A 86 8.12 12.79 2.66
CA SER A 86 7.09 13.47 3.46
C SER A 86 7.30 13.23 4.95
N GLU A 87 7.45 14.30 5.74
CA GLU A 87 7.55 14.23 7.20
C GLU A 87 6.35 13.50 7.83
N ASP A 88 5.14 13.73 7.32
CA ASP A 88 3.92 13.06 7.78
C ASP A 88 3.98 11.55 7.52
N PHE A 89 4.46 11.14 6.35
CA PHE A 89 4.57 9.73 6.03
C PHE A 89 5.68 9.05 6.84
N ILE A 90 6.82 9.72 7.00
CA ILE A 90 7.92 9.28 7.87
C ILE A 90 7.42 9.06 9.29
N ALA A 91 6.69 10.03 9.86
CA ALA A 91 6.08 9.89 11.18
C ALA A 91 5.11 8.69 11.24
N ALA A 92 4.33 8.49 10.18
CA ALA A 92 3.31 7.44 10.10
C ALA A 92 3.87 6.00 9.98
N TYR A 93 5.06 5.82 9.40
CA TYR A 93 5.70 4.49 9.31
C TYR A 93 6.79 4.24 10.36
N SER A 94 7.24 5.28 11.08
CA SER A 94 8.29 5.16 12.10
C SER A 94 7.76 4.77 13.48
N ARG A 95 6.44 4.84 13.69
CA ARG A 95 5.75 4.46 14.93
C ARG A 95 5.17 3.03 14.83
N SER A 96 4.53 2.57 15.91
CA SER A 96 3.93 1.24 15.99
C SER A 96 3.04 0.92 14.77
N THR A 97 3.30 -0.22 14.12
CA THR A 97 2.57 -0.68 12.94
C THR A 97 1.10 -1.03 13.24
N SER A 98 0.75 -1.18 14.51
CA SER A 98 -0.57 -1.59 15.01
C SER A 98 -1.40 -0.44 15.61
N ASP A 99 -0.85 0.78 15.62
CA ASP A 99 -1.57 1.98 16.04
C ASP A 99 -2.57 2.42 14.97
N ASP A 100 -3.86 2.48 15.31
CA ASP A 100 -4.95 2.71 14.36
C ASP A 100 -4.86 4.08 13.67
N GLU A 101 -4.36 5.10 14.36
CA GLU A 101 -4.19 6.43 13.80
C GLU A 101 -3.06 6.42 12.77
N GLN A 102 -1.93 5.80 13.11
CA GLN A 102 -0.78 5.68 12.21
C GLN A 102 -1.09 4.81 10.99
N VAL A 103 -1.86 3.73 11.16
CA VAL A 103 -2.35 2.88 10.05
C VAL A 103 -3.22 3.68 9.09
N ARG A 104 -4.18 4.44 9.61
CA ARG A 104 -5.06 5.27 8.79
C ARG A 104 -4.29 6.36 8.07
N ALA A 105 -3.38 7.04 8.76
CA ALA A 105 -2.56 8.11 8.21
C ALA A 105 -1.71 7.63 7.03
N ARG A 106 -0.90 6.58 7.21
CA ARG A 106 -0.02 6.08 6.13
C ARG A 106 -0.82 5.57 4.91
N ILE A 107 -1.94 4.89 5.13
CA ILE A 107 -2.80 4.40 4.04
C ILE A 107 -3.42 5.58 3.29
N ALA A 108 -3.89 6.61 4.00
CA ALA A 108 -4.48 7.80 3.39
C ALA A 108 -3.46 8.59 2.56
N LEU A 109 -2.24 8.79 3.10
CA LEU A 109 -1.15 9.47 2.41
C LEU A 109 -0.74 8.73 1.14
N ALA A 110 -0.52 7.41 1.22
CA ALA A 110 -0.17 6.60 0.05
C ALA A 110 -1.29 6.57 -1.00
N THR A 111 -2.55 6.44 -0.57
CA THR A 111 -3.71 6.51 -1.49
C THR A 111 -3.77 7.85 -2.21
N LYS A 112 -3.57 8.96 -1.49
CA LYS A 112 -3.55 10.30 -2.08
C LYS A 112 -2.40 10.46 -3.06
N ALA A 113 -1.20 9.96 -2.72
CA ALA A 113 -0.03 10.06 -3.58
C ALA A 113 -0.27 9.40 -4.95
N PHE A 114 -0.80 8.16 -4.97
CA PHE A 114 -1.04 7.42 -6.21
C PHE A 114 -2.39 7.74 -6.90
N ALA A 115 -3.23 8.57 -6.28
CA ALA A 115 -4.45 9.11 -6.89
C ALA A 115 -4.21 10.38 -7.70
N GLN A 116 -3.00 10.95 -7.69
CA GLN A 116 -2.65 12.10 -8.51
C GLN A 116 -2.21 11.66 -9.93
N PRO A 117 -2.59 12.40 -10.99
CA PRO A 117 -2.15 12.09 -12.36
C PRO A 117 -0.64 12.30 -12.55
#